data_AF-A0A519ZNQ9-F1
#
_entry.id   AF-A0A519ZNQ9-F1
#
_cell.length_a   1.000
_cell.length_b   1.000
_cell.length_c   1.000
_cell.angle_alpha   90.00
_cell.angle_beta   90.00
_cell.angle_gamma   90.00
#
_symmetry.space_group_name_H-M   'P 1'
#
loop_
_entity.id
_entity.type
_entity.pdbx_description
1 polymer ?
#
loop_
_entity_poly.entity_id
_entity_poly.type
_entity_poly.pdbx_seq_one_letter_code
_entity_poly.pdbx_strand_id
1 'polypeptide(L)'
;MSTSNQAGTGESEAEFNERWSELLAGMEERFGRRPDLNALLLLIGVQELGQGVAEFTKEQKQDLMHIATCKLFSISGHYALERVDEEGWPHYQLVNPVPFANLK
;
A
#
# COMPACT_ATOMS: atom_id res chain seq x y z
N MET A 1 15.59 0.02 -29.33
CA MET A 1 16.37 -1.08 -28.72
C MET A 1 16.57 -0.74 -27.25
N SER A 2 16.27 -1.70 -26.38
CA SER A 2 16.40 -1.66 -24.90
C SER A 2 15.39 -0.74 -24.21
N THR A 3 14.53 -1.19 -23.30
CA THR A 3 14.76 -2.17 -22.23
C THR A 3 13.55 -3.10 -22.04
N SER A 4 13.85 -4.39 -21.91
CA SER A 4 12.98 -5.41 -21.33
C SER A 4 12.64 -5.01 -19.89
N ASN A 5 11.36 -4.95 -19.53
CA ASN A 5 10.94 -5.02 -18.14
C ASN A 5 10.34 -6.41 -17.90
N GLN A 6 11.22 -7.39 -17.65
CA GLN A 6 10.81 -8.65 -17.05
C GLN A 6 10.75 -8.46 -15.53
N ALA A 7 9.55 -8.54 -14.96
CA ALA A 7 9.35 -8.87 -13.55
C ALA A 7 7.93 -9.43 -13.38
N GLY A 8 7.77 -10.71 -13.69
CA GLY A 8 6.57 -11.50 -13.40
C GLY A 8 7.04 -12.88 -12.97
N THR A 9 7.53 -12.96 -11.74
CA THR A 9 7.95 -14.21 -11.09
C THR A 9 6.76 -15.15 -10.99
N GLY A 10 6.88 -16.35 -11.58
CA GLY A 10 5.95 -17.45 -11.36
C GLY A 10 6.15 -18.03 -9.96
N GLU A 11 5.63 -17.33 -8.96
CA GLU A 11 5.55 -17.80 -7.58
C GLU A 11 4.32 -18.69 -7.41
N SER A 12 4.48 -19.85 -6.79
CA SER A 12 3.35 -20.72 -6.44
C SER A 12 2.57 -20.14 -5.26
N GLU A 13 1.28 -20.48 -5.14
CA GLU A 13 0.44 -20.05 -4.02
C GLU A 13 1.04 -20.45 -2.65
N ALA A 14 1.73 -21.61 -2.60
CA ALA A 14 2.41 -22.08 -1.40
C ALA A 14 3.59 -21.16 -1.01
N GLU A 15 4.46 -20.81 -1.96
CA GLU A 15 5.60 -19.90 -1.73
C GLU A 15 5.14 -18.49 -1.33
N PHE A 16 4.07 -17.99 -1.95
CA PHE A 16 3.46 -16.71 -1.56
C PHE A 16 2.95 -16.75 -0.12
N ASN A 17 2.20 -17.80 0.25
CA ASN A 17 1.63 -17.94 1.59
C ASN A 17 2.72 -18.08 2.66
N GLU A 18 3.81 -18.78 2.36
CA GLU A 18 4.97 -18.90 3.24
C GLU A 18 5.61 -17.53 3.49
N ARG A 19 5.98 -16.81 2.43
CA ARG A 19 6.54 -15.45 2.53
C ARG A 19 5.61 -14.48 3.24
N TRP A 20 4.31 -14.57 2.99
CA TRP A 20 3.30 -13.76 3.68
C TRP A 20 3.24 -14.08 5.18
N SER A 21 3.33 -15.36 5.54
CA SER A 21 3.37 -15.78 6.94
C SER A 21 4.65 -15.31 7.64
N GLU A 22 5.81 -15.37 6.99
CA GLU A 22 7.08 -14.85 7.51
C GLU A 22 7.01 -13.34 7.75
N LEU A 23 6.43 -12.59 6.81
CA LEU A 23 6.22 -11.15 6.96
C LEU A 23 5.35 -10.85 8.19
N LEU A 24 4.22 -11.55 8.34
CA LEU A 24 3.32 -11.36 9.48
C LEU A 24 4.00 -11.72 10.81
N ALA A 25 4.79 -12.80 10.85
CA ALA A 25 5.55 -13.19 12.02
C ALA A 25 6.59 -12.13 12.41
N GLY A 26 7.35 -11.62 11.43
CA GLY A 26 8.32 -10.54 11.66
C GLY A 26 7.68 -9.23 12.11
N MET A 27 6.46 -8.93 11.66
CA MET A 27 5.69 -7.80 12.16
C MET A 27 5.15 -8.03 13.57
N GLU A 28 4.67 -9.23 13.87
CA GLU A 28 4.20 -9.61 15.20
C GLU A 28 5.32 -9.48 16.24
N GLU A 29 6.53 -9.90 15.92
CA GLU A 29 7.71 -9.73 16.78
C GLU A 29 8.03 -8.25 17.03
N ARG A 30 7.96 -7.39 16.00
CA ARG A 30 8.29 -5.96 16.09
C ARG A 30 7.25 -5.15 16.84
N PHE A 31 5.96 -5.46 16.64
CA PHE A 31 4.85 -4.68 17.18
C PHE A 31 4.19 -5.34 18.40
N GLY A 32 4.61 -6.55 18.77
CA GLY A 32 4.03 -7.34 19.87
C GLY A 32 2.61 -7.85 19.59
N ARG A 33 2.10 -7.66 18.38
CA ARG A 33 0.78 -8.11 17.94
C ARG A 33 0.78 -8.41 16.45
N ARG A 34 0.05 -9.44 16.04
CA ARG A 34 -0.16 -9.74 14.62
C ARG A 34 -0.97 -8.60 13.97
N PRO A 35 -0.44 -7.91 12.95
CA PRO A 35 -1.16 -6.85 12.28
C PRO A 35 -2.32 -7.41 11.45
N ASP A 36 -3.44 -6.69 11.44
CA ASP A 36 -4.54 -6.93 10.51
C ASP A 36 -4.31 -6.15 9.20
N LEU A 37 -5.18 -6.38 8.20
CA LEU A 37 -5.08 -5.69 6.92
C LEU A 37 -5.13 -4.16 7.07
N ASN A 38 -5.93 -3.65 8.01
CA ASN A 38 -6.01 -2.22 8.27
C ASN A 38 -4.71 -1.65 8.84
N ALA A 39 -4.07 -2.36 9.77
CA ALA A 39 -2.76 -1.97 10.29
C ALA A 39 -1.70 -1.97 9.19
N LEU A 40 -1.73 -2.96 8.29
CA LEU A 40 -0.84 -3.01 7.13
C LEU A 40 -1.06 -1.82 6.19
N LEU A 41 -2.31 -1.52 5.84
CA LEU A 41 -2.67 -0.37 5.01
C LEU A 41 -2.22 0.94 5.66
N LEU A 42 -2.46 1.11 6.96
CA LEU A 42 -1.99 2.30 7.68
C LEU A 42 -0.47 2.42 7.64
N LEU A 43 0.27 1.32 7.86
CA LEU A 43 1.74 1.31 7.77
C LEU A 43 2.25 1.66 6.38
N ILE A 44 1.59 1.18 5.32
CA ILE A 44 1.91 1.56 3.94
C ILE A 44 1.67 3.06 3.75
N GLY A 45 0.52 3.57 4.19
CA GLY A 45 0.20 5.01 4.09
C GLY A 45 1.23 5.88 4.80
N VAL A 46 1.63 5.51 6.03
CA VAL A 46 2.65 6.23 6.81
C VAL A 46 4.01 6.24 6.09
N GLN A 47 4.40 5.12 5.48
CA GLN A 47 5.64 5.06 4.70
C GLN A 47 5.57 5.93 3.43
N GLU A 48 4.44 5.94 2.73
CA GLU A 48 4.25 6.77 1.53
C GLU A 48 4.22 8.27 1.87
N LEU A 49 3.70 8.65 3.04
CA LEU A 49 3.74 10.03 3.52
C LEU A 49 5.17 10.49 3.85
N GLY A 50 6.10 9.56 4.15
CA GLY A 50 7.52 9.87 4.40
C GLY A 50 7.81 10.62 5.71
N GLN A 51 6.80 10.89 6.54
CA GLN A 51 6.93 11.63 7.80
C GLN A 51 7.35 10.76 9.00
N GLY A 52 7.44 9.44 8.82
CA GLY A 52 7.83 8.51 9.90
C GLY A 52 6.74 8.34 10.96
N VAL A 53 7.13 8.06 12.21
CA VAL A 53 6.19 7.84 13.32
C VAL A 53 5.64 9.19 13.78
N ALA A 54 4.37 9.46 13.47
CA ALA A 54 3.63 10.64 13.90
C ALA A 54 2.27 10.25 14.51
N GLU A 55 1.72 11.13 15.34
CA GLU A 55 0.34 10.99 15.82
C GLU A 55 -0.63 11.54 14.77
N PHE A 56 -1.40 10.64 14.17
CA PHE A 56 -2.41 11.00 13.16
C PHE A 56 -3.80 11.10 13.79
N THR A 57 -4.56 12.11 13.39
CA THR A 57 -5.99 12.26 13.74
C THR A 57 -6.83 11.15 13.10
N LYS A 58 -8.10 11.03 13.49
CA LYS A 58 -9.01 10.03 12.89
C LYS A 58 -9.17 10.24 11.37
N GLU A 59 -9.26 11.50 10.94
CA GLU A 59 -9.40 11.88 9.53
C GLU A 59 -8.10 11.57 8.77
N GLN A 60 -6.95 11.99 9.31
CA GLN A 60 -5.66 11.67 8.70
C GLN A 60 -5.42 10.15 8.57
N LYS A 61 -5.90 9.34 9.52
CA LYS A 61 -5.86 7.88 9.37
C LYS A 61 -6.70 7.39 8.20
N GLN A 62 -7.87 7.99 7.95
CA GLN A 62 -8.68 7.66 6.76
C GLN A 62 -7.95 8.07 5.47
N ASP A 63 -7.31 9.23 5.46
CA ASP A 63 -6.53 9.71 4.31
C ASP A 63 -5.32 8.81 4.04
N LEU A 64 -4.60 8.37 5.08
CA LEU A 64 -3.50 7.40 4.97
C LEU A 64 -3.97 6.06 4.38
N MET A 65 -5.15 5.58 4.78
CA MET A 65 -5.75 4.37 4.21
C MET A 65 -6.08 4.56 2.72
N HIS A 66 -6.54 5.75 2.33
CA HIS A 66 -6.78 6.09 0.94
C HIS A 66 -5.48 6.10 0.13
N ILE A 67 -4.43 6.76 0.64
CA ILE A 67 -3.09 6.78 0.03
C ILE A 67 -2.55 5.36 -0.17
N ALA A 68 -2.62 4.52 0.87
CA ALA A 68 -2.17 3.13 0.79
C ALA A 68 -2.90 2.35 -0.31
N THR A 69 -4.22 2.53 -0.38
CA THR A 69 -5.05 1.89 -1.40
C THR A 69 -4.72 2.38 -2.81
N CYS A 70 -4.60 3.70 -2.99
CA CYS A 70 -4.19 4.30 -4.26
C CYS A 70 -2.78 3.84 -4.67
N LYS A 71 -1.85 3.72 -3.73
CA LYS A 71 -0.51 3.19 -3.98
C LYS A 71 -0.56 1.75 -4.45
N LEU A 72 -1.31 0.87 -3.78
CA LEU A 72 -1.47 -0.52 -4.19
C LEU A 72 -2.06 -0.61 -5.61
N PHE A 73 -3.11 0.15 -5.88
CA PHE A 73 -3.73 0.16 -7.21
C PHE A 73 -2.87 0.85 -8.27
N SER A 74 -1.92 1.71 -7.89
CA SER A 74 -0.95 2.29 -8.82
C SER A 74 0.01 1.23 -9.38
N ILE A 75 0.35 0.20 -8.59
CA ILE A 75 1.18 -0.92 -9.03
C ILE A 75 0.46 -1.72 -10.12
N SER A 76 -0.86 -1.85 -10.03
CA SER A 76 -1.72 -2.43 -11.06
C SER A 76 -2.06 -1.48 -12.23
N GLY A 77 -1.57 -0.24 -12.22
CA GLY A 77 -1.78 0.74 -13.29
C GLY A 77 -3.13 1.44 -13.29
N HIS A 78 -3.87 1.43 -12.18
CA HIS A 78 -5.16 2.12 -12.06
C HIS A 78 -5.03 3.57 -11.59
N TYR A 79 -4.09 3.84 -10.69
CA TYR A 79 -3.80 5.18 -10.18
C TYR A 79 -2.38 5.60 -10.56
N ALA A 80 -2.16 6.91 -10.72
CA ALA A 80 -0.82 7.48 -10.83
C ALA A 80 -0.68 8.63 -9.85
N LEU A 81 0.52 8.77 -9.28
CA LEU A 81 0.85 9.92 -8.45
C LEU A 81 0.82 11.18 -9.33
N GLU A 82 -0.07 12.11 -9.02
CA GLU A 82 -0.25 13.36 -9.77
C GLU A 82 0.65 14.46 -9.20
N ARG A 83 0.60 14.65 -7.87
CA ARG A 83 1.40 15.63 -7.16
C ARG A 83 1.51 15.28 -5.68
N VAL A 84 2.45 15.94 -5.01
CA VAL A 84 2.53 15.98 -3.55
C VAL A 84 2.22 17.41 -3.13
N ASP A 85 1.37 17.60 -2.14
CA ASP A 85 1.05 18.95 -1.63
C ASP A 85 2.19 19.54 -0.77
N GLU A 86 2.00 20.77 -0.28
CA GLU A 86 2.97 21.47 0.56
C GLU A 86 3.14 20.84 1.95
N GLU A 87 2.16 20.05 2.39
CA GLU A 87 2.17 19.31 3.65
C GLU A 87 2.83 17.92 3.51
N GLY A 88 3.16 17.52 2.29
CA GLY A 88 3.81 16.25 1.96
C GLY A 88 2.84 15.12 1.59
N TRP A 89 1.54 15.38 1.45
CA TRP A 89 0.54 14.37 1.12
C TRP A 89 0.53 14.05 -0.38
N PRO A 90 0.70 12.77 -0.76
CA PRO A 90 0.61 12.35 -2.14
C PRO A 90 -0.84 12.31 -2.63
N HIS A 91 -1.11 13.01 -3.73
CA HIS A 91 -2.38 12.97 -4.44
C HIS A 91 -2.28 12.06 -5.66
N TYR A 92 -3.20 11.10 -5.73
CA TYR A 92 -3.29 10.16 -6.83
C TYR A 92 -4.45 10.50 -7.76
N GLN A 93 -4.19 10.45 -9.06
CA GLN A 93 -5.20 10.56 -10.09
C GLN A 93 -5.57 9.18 -10.62
N LEU A 94 -6.85 8.96 -10.84
CA LEU A 94 -7.35 7.75 -11.49
C LEU A 94 -7.02 7.80 -12.98
N VAL A 95 -6.12 6.94 -13.43
CA VAL A 95 -5.68 6.85 -14.83
C VAL A 95 -6.48 5.82 -15.61
N ASN A 96 -6.79 4.68 -14.97
CA ASN A 96 -7.66 3.65 -15.52
C ASN A 96 -8.79 3.36 -14.55
N PRO A 97 -10.05 3.31 -15.01
CA PRO A 97 -11.17 3.00 -14.13
C PRO A 97 -10.92 1.64 -13.47
N VAL A 98 -10.88 1.63 -12.14
CA VAL A 98 -10.92 0.38 -11.39
C VAL A 98 -12.28 -0.25 -11.69
N PRO A 99 -12.34 -1.54 -12.07
CA PRO A 99 -13.63 -2.20 -12.24
C PRO A 99 -14.42 -2.04 -10.94
N PHE A 100 -15.66 -1.53 -11.06
CA PHE A 100 -16.51 -1.16 -9.93
C PHE A 100 -16.74 -2.39 -9.03
N ALA A 101 -15.93 -2.54 -7.98
CA ALA A 101 -16.15 -3.54 -6.95
C ALA A 101 -17.18 -2.99 -5.98
N ASN A 102 -18.43 -3.46 -6.08
CA ASN A 102 -19.44 -3.21 -5.07
C ASN A 102 -18.98 -3.86 -3.76
N LEU A 103 -18.30 -3.11 -2.90
CA LEU A 103 -18.14 -3.48 -1.50
C LEU A 103 -19.47 -3.17 -0.82
N LYS A 104 -20.25 -4.23 -0.56
CA LYS A 104 -21.50 -4.19 0.21
C LYS A 104 -21.21 -4.36 1.69
#